data_AF-A0A3D3XW85-F1
#
_entry.id   AF-A0A3D3XW85-F1
#
_cell.length_a   1.000
_cell.length_b   1.000
_cell.length_c   1.000
_cell.angle_alpha   90.00
_cell.angle_beta   90.00
_cell.angle_gamma   90.00
#
_symmetry.space_group_name_H-M   'P 1'
#
loop_
_entity.id
_entity.type
_entity.pdbx_description
1 polymer ?
#
loop_
_entity_poly.entity_id
_entity_poly.type
_entity_poly.pdbx_seq_one_letter_code
_entity_poly.pdbx_strand_id
1 'polypeptide(L)'
;LEDGRAIVAQREKMSKSKYNVVNPEDMCREYGADSLRLYELFMGPLEDGGDWDTNGVAGCRRFLDRAWRVFEEGKLTDEEIDGSELERALHIAIRNVTDAVDSKRFNTAISDMMVFVNEATRAAAVPRSWYAAFVTILAPFAPHVAEELWHVLGHQDSITYTTWPTFDESKIRTETIEIAVQVNGKLRATLNVDADAAAEDVVAAAKAQPNVQKFIDGKAIRKEIVVPSRLVNLVV
;
A
#
# COMPACT_ATOMS: atom_id res chain seq x y z
N LEU A 1 -36.24 -1.79 -15.76
CA LEU A 1 -37.26 -1.88 -16.84
C LEU A 1 -37.84 -3.28 -16.78
N GLU A 2 -39.16 -3.41 -16.72
CA GLU A 2 -39.85 -4.72 -16.63
C GLU A 2 -39.97 -5.43 -18.00
N ASP A 3 -39.31 -4.91 -19.03
CA ASP A 3 -39.45 -5.37 -20.42
C ASP A 3 -38.40 -6.41 -20.86
N GLY A 4 -37.58 -6.91 -19.92
CA GLY A 4 -36.62 -7.98 -20.16
C GLY A 4 -35.43 -7.60 -21.06
N ARG A 5 -35.24 -6.31 -21.38
CA ARG A 5 -34.08 -5.86 -22.17
C ARG A 5 -32.80 -5.95 -21.36
N ALA A 6 -31.73 -6.45 -21.99
CA ALA A 6 -30.40 -6.45 -21.41
C ALA A 6 -29.92 -5.01 -21.17
N ILE A 7 -29.57 -4.70 -19.92
CA ILE A 7 -29.06 -3.39 -19.52
C ILE A 7 -27.55 -3.40 -19.74
N VAL A 8 -27.04 -2.43 -20.49
CA VAL A 8 -25.61 -2.19 -20.65
C VAL A 8 -25.23 -1.00 -19.77
N ALA A 9 -24.47 -1.25 -18.71
CA ALA A 9 -23.88 -0.19 -17.91
C ALA A 9 -22.67 0.40 -18.66
N GLN A 10 -22.60 1.73 -18.73
CA GLN A 10 -21.46 2.46 -19.28
C GLN A 10 -20.99 3.52 -18.29
N ARG A 11 -19.68 3.74 -18.25
CA ARG A 11 -19.07 4.82 -17.49
C ARG A 11 -18.97 6.05 -18.39
N GLU A 12 -19.44 7.18 -17.86
CA GLU A 12 -19.67 8.39 -18.63
C GLU A 12 -19.34 9.61 -17.76
N LYS A 13 -18.94 10.72 -18.39
CA LYS A 13 -18.74 11.99 -17.70
C LYS A 13 -19.98 12.36 -16.89
N MET A 14 -19.80 12.74 -15.62
CA MET A 14 -20.90 13.17 -14.76
C MET A 14 -21.59 14.42 -15.34
N SER A 15 -22.92 14.37 -15.52
CA SER A 15 -23.73 15.52 -15.93
C SER A 15 -25.17 15.39 -15.44
N LYS A 16 -25.81 16.54 -15.15
CA LYS A 16 -27.23 16.57 -14.74
C LYS A 16 -28.15 15.92 -15.78
N SER A 17 -27.86 16.11 -17.07
CA SER A 17 -28.64 15.53 -18.18
C SER A 17 -28.56 14.01 -18.26
N LYS A 18 -27.50 13.39 -17.72
CA LYS A 18 -27.28 11.94 -17.70
C LYS A 18 -27.75 11.29 -16.40
N TYR A 19 -28.20 12.09 -15.43
CA TYR A 19 -28.63 11.61 -14.11
C TYR A 19 -27.59 10.73 -13.38
N ASN A 20 -26.30 10.92 -13.67
CA ASN A 20 -25.18 10.15 -13.12
C ASN A 20 -24.29 11.00 -12.19
N VAL A 21 -24.78 12.14 -11.71
CA VAL A 21 -24.06 13.01 -10.77
C VAL A 21 -24.12 12.38 -9.38
N VAL A 22 -22.96 12.24 -8.76
CA VAL A 22 -22.85 11.84 -7.35
C VAL A 22 -22.79 13.09 -6.50
N ASN A 23 -23.66 13.19 -5.49
CA ASN A 23 -23.69 14.32 -4.59
C ASN A 23 -22.66 14.11 -3.46
N PRO A 24 -21.65 15.00 -3.32
CA PRO A 24 -20.66 14.89 -2.26
C PRO A 24 -21.25 14.93 -0.86
N GLU A 25 -22.37 15.64 -0.65
CA GLU A 25 -23.01 15.73 0.66
C GLU A 25 -23.56 14.38 1.12
N ASP A 26 -24.15 13.62 0.20
CA ASP A 26 -24.66 12.28 0.50
C ASP A 26 -23.51 11.34 0.88
N MET A 27 -22.38 11.42 0.16
CA MET A 27 -21.18 10.65 0.48
C MET A 27 -20.58 11.04 1.83
N CYS A 28 -20.49 12.34 2.14
CA CYS A 28 -20.04 12.81 3.44
C CYS A 28 -20.96 12.37 4.58
N ARG A 29 -22.28 12.38 4.37
CA ARG A 29 -23.27 11.98 5.39
C ARG A 29 -23.22 10.48 5.66
N GLU A 30 -23.01 9.66 4.63
CA GLU A 30 -23.00 8.20 4.75
C GLU A 30 -21.63 7.67 5.23
N TYR A 31 -20.53 8.17 4.65
CA TYR A 31 -19.19 7.62 4.85
C TYR A 31 -18.25 8.52 5.66
N GLY A 32 -18.57 9.80 5.82
CA GLY A 32 -17.70 10.81 6.42
C GLY A 32 -16.79 11.51 5.41
N ALA A 33 -16.42 12.76 5.71
CA ALA A 33 -15.61 13.60 4.83
C ALA A 33 -14.23 13.00 4.51
N ASP A 34 -13.58 12.39 5.50
CA ASP A 34 -12.25 11.79 5.31
C ASP A 34 -12.27 10.56 4.39
N SER A 35 -13.33 9.76 4.46
CA SER A 35 -13.52 8.62 3.55
C SER A 35 -13.65 9.08 2.11
N LEU A 36 -14.40 10.17 1.88
CA LEU A 36 -14.55 10.78 0.56
C LEU A 36 -13.21 11.33 0.04
N ARG A 37 -12.52 12.14 0.85
CA ARG A 37 -11.20 12.71 0.51
C ARG A 37 -10.18 11.65 0.16
N LEU A 38 -10.08 10.61 0.98
CA LEU A 38 -9.19 9.49 0.72
C LEU A 38 -9.52 8.81 -0.59
N TYR A 39 -10.81 8.56 -0.86
CA TYR A 39 -11.23 7.90 -2.09
C TYR A 39 -10.85 8.72 -3.33
N GLU A 40 -11.10 10.03 -3.31
CA GLU A 40 -10.76 10.92 -4.43
C GLU A 40 -9.25 10.92 -4.72
N LEU A 41 -8.41 10.84 -3.68
CA LEU A 41 -6.95 10.78 -3.81
C LEU A 41 -6.42 9.36 -4.11
N PHE A 42 -7.25 8.33 -3.93
CA PHE A 42 -6.87 6.92 -4.07
C PHE A 42 -7.33 6.26 -5.37
N MET A 43 -8.42 6.75 -5.97
CA MET A 43 -9.06 6.11 -7.14
C MET A 43 -8.17 6.01 -8.39
N GLY A 44 -7.08 6.77 -8.46
CA GLY A 44 -6.12 6.71 -9.55
C GLY A 44 -5.02 7.77 -9.41
N PRO A 45 -4.08 7.84 -10.37
CA PRO A 45 -3.18 8.97 -10.48
C PRO A 45 -3.97 10.27 -10.63
N LEU A 46 -3.61 11.30 -9.88
CA LEU A 46 -4.35 12.57 -9.86
C LEU A 46 -4.51 13.18 -11.26
N GLU A 47 -3.50 13.04 -12.11
CA GLU A 47 -3.46 13.63 -13.45
C GLU A 47 -4.34 12.90 -14.47
N ASP A 48 -4.52 11.59 -14.29
CA ASP A 48 -5.30 10.74 -15.20
C ASP A 48 -6.80 10.74 -14.85
N GLY A 49 -7.13 11.18 -13.63
CA GLY A 49 -8.47 11.05 -13.07
C GLY A 49 -8.82 9.60 -12.73
N GLY A 50 -10.10 9.35 -12.52
CA GLY A 50 -10.60 8.03 -12.18
C GLY A 50 -12.08 7.88 -12.49
N ASP A 51 -12.49 6.64 -12.73
CA ASP A 51 -13.89 6.28 -12.80
C ASP A 51 -14.47 6.19 -11.40
N TRP A 52 -15.56 6.92 -11.16
CA TRP A 52 -16.23 6.88 -9.87
C TRP A 52 -16.88 5.52 -9.60
N ASP A 53 -16.64 4.98 -8.42
CA ASP A 53 -17.26 3.81 -7.82
C ASP A 53 -17.51 4.06 -6.33
N THR A 54 -18.77 4.20 -5.95
CA THR A 54 -19.18 4.43 -4.55
C THR A 54 -18.69 3.33 -3.61
N ASN A 55 -18.49 2.10 -4.08
CA ASN A 55 -17.93 1.03 -3.26
C ASN A 55 -16.47 1.32 -2.83
N GLY A 56 -15.75 2.13 -3.61
CA GLY A 56 -14.41 2.59 -3.28
C GLY A 56 -14.40 3.50 -2.04
N VAL A 57 -15.40 4.37 -1.88
CA VAL A 57 -15.57 5.21 -0.69
C VAL A 57 -15.78 4.34 0.56
N ALA A 58 -16.62 3.32 0.46
CA ALA A 58 -16.81 2.34 1.52
C ALA A 58 -15.51 1.58 1.87
N GLY A 59 -14.63 1.36 0.89
CA GLY A 59 -13.29 0.81 1.09
C GLY A 59 -12.40 1.71 1.94
N CYS A 60 -12.34 3.01 1.62
CA CYS A 60 -11.61 4.00 2.39
C CYS A 60 -12.16 4.13 3.82
N ARG A 61 -13.49 4.07 3.99
CA ARG A 61 -14.10 4.03 5.32
C ARG A 61 -13.64 2.83 6.15
N ARG A 62 -13.66 1.62 5.57
CA ARG A 62 -13.16 0.41 6.26
C ARG A 62 -11.68 0.51 6.64
N PHE A 63 -10.87 1.18 5.82
CA PHE A 63 -9.47 1.45 6.16
C PHE A 63 -9.36 2.35 7.39
N LEU A 64 -10.10 3.46 7.44
CA LEU A 64 -10.14 4.37 8.60
C LEU A 64 -10.66 3.66 9.86
N ASP A 65 -11.72 2.86 9.73
CA ASP A 65 -12.24 2.06 10.85
C ASP A 65 -11.20 1.06 11.39
N ARG A 66 -10.39 0.46 10.51
CA ARG A 66 -9.30 -0.45 10.93
C ARG A 66 -8.17 0.30 11.64
N ALA A 67 -7.79 1.48 11.15
CA ALA A 67 -6.84 2.33 11.86
C ALA A 67 -7.39 2.63 13.28
N TRP A 68 -8.63 3.09 13.37
CA TRP A 68 -9.25 3.35 14.67
C TRP A 68 -9.24 2.15 15.63
N ARG A 69 -9.54 0.94 15.13
CA ARG A 69 -9.55 -0.28 15.94
C ARG A 69 -8.19 -0.67 16.53
N VAL A 70 -7.08 -0.35 15.88
CA VAL A 70 -5.73 -0.62 16.43
C VAL A 70 -5.57 0.06 17.80
N PHE A 71 -6.14 1.26 17.95
CA PHE A 71 -6.20 1.94 19.23
C PHE A 71 -7.17 1.26 20.21
N GLU A 72 -8.42 1.00 19.78
CA GLU A 72 -9.48 0.46 20.66
C GLU A 72 -9.15 -0.92 21.24
N GLU A 73 -8.41 -1.75 20.49
CA GLU A 73 -8.00 -3.09 20.91
C GLU A 73 -6.90 -3.08 21.99
N GLY A 74 -6.42 -1.90 22.41
CA GLY A 74 -5.42 -1.76 23.48
C GLY A 74 -4.04 -2.27 23.10
N LYS A 75 -3.73 -2.33 21.79
CA LYS A 75 -2.43 -2.79 21.27
C LYS A 75 -1.29 -1.80 21.48
N LEU A 76 -1.60 -0.57 21.87
CA LEU A 76 -0.59 0.46 22.06
C LEU A 76 0.31 0.16 23.26
N THR A 77 1.62 0.18 23.04
CA THR A 77 2.63 0.02 24.08
C THR A 77 3.61 1.19 24.03
N ASP A 78 4.24 1.51 25.16
CA ASP A 78 5.36 2.45 25.22
C ASP A 78 6.72 1.73 25.15
N GLU A 79 6.72 0.40 25.00
CA GLU A 79 7.91 -0.42 24.82
C GLU A 79 8.49 -0.29 23.39
N GLU A 80 9.81 -0.33 23.29
CA GLU A 80 10.50 -0.41 22.00
C GLU A 80 10.38 -1.83 21.43
N ILE A 81 10.09 -1.91 20.14
CA ILE A 81 10.07 -3.14 19.34
C ILE A 81 11.06 -2.92 18.20
N ASP A 82 11.92 -3.89 17.88
CA ASP A 82 12.93 -3.76 16.83
C ASP A 82 12.74 -4.80 15.72
N GLY A 83 13.02 -4.39 14.47
CA GLY A 83 13.17 -5.29 13.32
C GLY A 83 11.87 -5.95 12.88
N SER A 84 10.73 -5.33 13.14
CA SER A 84 9.42 -5.88 12.76
C SER A 84 8.99 -5.40 11.37
N GLU A 85 8.18 -6.22 10.67
CA GLU A 85 7.53 -5.80 9.42
C GLU A 85 6.66 -4.54 9.62
N LEU A 86 6.16 -4.31 10.83
CA LEU A 86 5.44 -3.11 11.21
C LEU A 86 6.34 -1.86 11.17
N GLU A 87 7.55 -1.95 11.72
CA GLU A 87 8.56 -0.86 11.69
C GLU A 87 8.92 -0.51 10.24
N ARG A 88 9.21 -1.54 9.45
CA ARG A 88 9.54 -1.40 8.03
C ARG A 88 8.39 -0.74 7.26
N ALA A 89 7.16 -1.21 7.47
CA ALA A 89 5.97 -0.65 6.83
C ALA A 89 5.77 0.83 7.20
N LEU A 90 6.04 1.22 8.44
CA LEU A 90 5.99 2.63 8.86
C LEU A 90 7.01 3.48 8.11
N HIS A 91 8.27 3.07 8.07
CA HIS A 91 9.32 3.84 7.40
C HIS A 91 9.08 3.97 5.88
N ILE A 92 8.59 2.90 5.24
CA ILE A 92 8.15 2.95 3.84
C ILE A 92 7.02 3.95 3.66
N ALA A 93 6.00 3.90 4.53
CA ALA A 93 4.86 4.82 4.46
C ALA A 93 5.29 6.28 4.66
N ILE A 94 6.13 6.57 5.66
CA ILE A 94 6.64 7.93 5.90
C ILE A 94 7.39 8.45 4.67
N ARG A 95 8.35 7.67 4.12
CA ARG A 95 9.10 8.06 2.93
C ARG A 95 8.16 8.33 1.75
N ASN A 96 7.33 7.35 1.40
CA ASN A 96 6.52 7.42 0.19
C ASN A 96 5.41 8.48 0.31
N VAL A 97 4.85 8.71 1.50
CA VAL A 97 3.90 9.82 1.73
C VAL A 97 4.60 11.16 1.59
N THR A 98 5.81 11.32 2.18
CA THR A 98 6.60 12.54 2.05
C THR A 98 6.85 12.87 0.58
N ASP A 99 7.33 11.90 -0.20
CA ASP A 99 7.56 12.08 -1.64
C ASP A 99 6.27 12.32 -2.42
N ALA A 100 5.15 11.71 -2.02
CA ALA A 100 3.87 11.84 -2.70
C ALA A 100 3.23 13.21 -2.54
N VAL A 101 3.51 13.93 -1.44
CA VAL A 101 3.03 15.32 -1.25
C VAL A 101 3.58 16.23 -2.35
N ASP A 102 4.85 16.07 -2.72
CA ASP A 102 5.47 16.86 -3.80
C ASP A 102 5.18 16.30 -5.20
N SER A 103 5.26 14.98 -5.36
CA SER A 103 5.09 14.32 -6.66
C SER A 103 3.63 14.04 -7.04
N LYS A 104 2.68 14.34 -6.15
CA LYS A 104 1.22 14.10 -6.31
C LYS A 104 0.83 12.65 -6.53
N ARG A 105 1.69 11.70 -6.13
CA ARG A 105 1.45 10.25 -6.21
C ARG A 105 0.66 9.70 -5.02
N PHE A 106 -0.47 10.32 -4.73
CA PHE A 106 -1.26 10.09 -3.51
C PHE A 106 -1.80 8.66 -3.39
N ASN A 107 -2.28 8.07 -4.49
CA ASN A 107 -2.84 6.72 -4.50
C ASN A 107 -1.84 5.66 -4.01
N THR A 108 -0.57 5.76 -4.43
CA THR A 108 0.48 4.85 -3.96
C THR A 108 0.81 5.09 -2.48
N ALA A 109 0.90 6.35 -2.04
CA ALA A 109 1.15 6.69 -0.65
C ALA A 109 0.04 6.22 0.31
N ILE A 110 -1.23 6.35 -0.10
CA ILE A 110 -2.37 5.81 0.65
C ILE A 110 -2.28 4.27 0.71
N SER A 111 -1.82 3.60 -0.36
CA SER A 111 -1.61 2.15 -0.34
C SER A 111 -0.57 1.75 0.72
N ASP A 112 0.52 2.48 0.84
CA ASP A 112 1.55 2.21 1.86
C ASP A 112 1.02 2.42 3.29
N MET A 113 0.19 3.45 3.51
CA MET A 113 -0.52 3.64 4.78
C MET A 113 -1.49 2.47 5.08
N MET A 114 -2.17 1.92 4.07
CA MET A 114 -2.99 0.72 4.25
C MET A 114 -2.15 -0.51 4.63
N VAL A 115 -0.95 -0.66 4.07
CA VAL A 115 -0.01 -1.73 4.44
C VAL A 115 0.38 -1.61 5.91
N PHE A 116 0.76 -0.41 6.37
CA PHE A 116 1.07 -0.18 7.79
C PHE A 116 -0.10 -0.59 8.70
N VAL A 117 -1.33 -0.15 8.41
CA VAL A 117 -2.50 -0.51 9.23
C VAL A 117 -2.75 -2.02 9.22
N ASN A 118 -2.52 -2.71 8.11
CA ASN A 118 -2.63 -4.17 8.05
C ASN A 118 -1.59 -4.86 8.95
N GLU A 119 -0.33 -4.40 8.96
CA GLU A 119 0.68 -4.92 9.88
C GLU A 119 0.36 -4.60 11.33
N ALA A 120 -0.09 -3.38 11.63
CA ALA A 120 -0.49 -2.97 12.98
C ALA A 120 -1.67 -3.81 13.50
N THR A 121 -2.61 -4.17 12.61
CA THR A 121 -3.72 -5.08 12.94
C THR A 121 -3.23 -6.48 13.31
N ARG A 122 -2.19 -6.99 12.63
CA ARG A 122 -1.60 -8.32 12.92
C ARG A 122 -0.68 -8.34 14.12
N ALA A 123 -0.04 -7.22 14.42
CA ALA A 123 0.93 -7.11 15.50
C ALA A 123 0.28 -7.34 16.87
N ALA A 124 1.03 -7.98 17.77
CA ALA A 124 0.61 -8.16 19.16
C ALA A 124 0.64 -6.83 19.94
N ALA A 125 1.58 -5.95 19.59
CA ALA A 125 1.74 -4.63 20.17
C ALA A 125 2.23 -3.65 19.11
N VAL A 126 1.87 -2.37 19.28
CA VAL A 126 2.22 -1.27 18.39
C VAL A 126 2.82 -0.15 19.26
N PRO A 127 4.09 0.23 19.06
CA PRO A 127 4.67 1.33 19.79
C PRO A 127 3.88 2.61 19.58
N ARG A 128 3.56 3.33 20.66
CA ARG A 128 2.76 4.56 20.62
C ARG A 128 3.40 5.61 19.72
N SER A 129 4.72 5.73 19.77
CA SER A 129 5.51 6.62 18.92
C SER A 129 5.34 6.33 17.42
N TRP A 130 5.31 5.05 17.04
CA TRP A 130 5.11 4.62 15.66
C TRP A 130 3.70 4.94 15.18
N TYR A 131 2.70 4.68 16.03
CA TYR A 131 1.32 5.00 15.70
C TYR A 131 1.11 6.52 15.59
N ALA A 132 1.72 7.31 16.48
CA ALA A 132 1.72 8.77 16.39
C ALA A 132 2.33 9.29 15.07
N ALA A 133 3.45 8.71 14.62
CA ALA A 133 4.06 9.04 13.33
C ALA A 133 3.13 8.68 12.15
N PHE A 134 2.47 7.51 12.20
CA PHE A 134 1.46 7.13 11.21
C PHE A 134 0.30 8.13 11.16
N VAL A 135 -0.25 8.52 12.32
CA VAL A 135 -1.36 9.48 12.39
C VAL A 135 -0.95 10.84 11.80
N THR A 136 0.32 11.24 11.97
CA THR A 136 0.83 12.49 11.37
C THR A 136 0.85 12.44 9.85
N ILE A 137 1.30 11.32 9.24
CA ILE A 137 1.31 11.19 7.77
C ILE A 137 -0.10 10.95 7.19
N LEU A 138 -1.05 10.50 8.00
CA LEU A 138 -2.47 10.38 7.62
C LEU A 138 -3.17 11.74 7.55
N ALA A 139 -2.76 12.70 8.40
CA ALA A 139 -3.45 13.98 8.59
C ALA A 139 -3.70 14.80 7.31
N PRO A 140 -2.79 14.88 6.32
CA PRO A 140 -3.08 15.58 5.06
C PRO A 140 -4.27 14.98 4.28
N PHE A 141 -4.52 13.68 4.44
CA PHE A 141 -5.52 12.94 3.68
C PHE A 141 -6.84 12.82 4.45
N ALA A 142 -6.77 12.50 5.74
CA ALA A 142 -7.91 12.29 6.64
C ALA A 142 -7.74 13.09 7.95
N PRO A 143 -7.81 14.43 7.90
CA PRO A 143 -7.46 15.29 9.03
C PRO A 143 -8.37 15.14 10.24
N HIS A 144 -9.66 14.85 10.05
CA HIS A 144 -10.59 14.78 11.18
C HIS A 144 -10.33 13.52 12.01
N VAL A 145 -10.19 12.36 11.35
CA VAL A 145 -9.81 11.11 12.01
C VAL A 145 -8.41 11.21 12.61
N ALA A 146 -7.47 11.88 11.92
CA ALA A 146 -6.12 12.06 12.43
C ALA A 146 -6.10 12.91 13.71
N GLU A 147 -6.84 14.02 13.76
CA GLU A 147 -6.95 14.84 14.99
C GLU A 147 -7.55 14.06 16.15
N GLU A 148 -8.63 13.31 15.93
CA GLU A 148 -9.25 12.49 16.98
C GLU A 148 -8.28 11.42 17.50
N LEU A 149 -7.61 10.69 16.60
CA LEU A 149 -6.60 9.70 16.97
C LEU A 149 -5.43 10.34 17.74
N TRP A 150 -5.01 11.54 17.35
CA TRP A 150 -3.96 12.29 18.01
C TRP A 150 -4.30 12.65 19.46
N HIS A 151 -5.51 13.15 19.69
CA HIS A 151 -5.99 13.44 21.05
C HIS A 151 -6.10 12.17 21.88
N VAL A 152 -6.63 11.11 21.27
CA VAL A 152 -6.78 9.79 21.89
C VAL A 152 -5.42 9.15 22.24
N LEU A 153 -4.36 9.46 21.50
CA LEU A 153 -2.98 9.08 21.83
C LEU A 153 -2.41 9.81 23.06
N GLY A 154 -3.10 10.84 23.56
CA GLY A 154 -2.76 11.61 24.75
C GLY A 154 -2.27 13.03 24.46
N HIS A 155 -2.19 13.44 23.18
CA HIS A 155 -1.78 14.80 22.82
C HIS A 155 -2.93 15.79 23.07
N GLN A 156 -2.58 17.04 23.42
CA GLN A 156 -3.56 18.10 23.70
C GLN A 156 -3.55 19.21 22.66
N ASP A 157 -2.45 19.33 21.92
CA ASP A 157 -2.31 20.29 20.84
C ASP A 157 -2.75 19.67 19.52
N SER A 158 -3.21 20.51 18.59
CA SER A 158 -3.61 20.10 17.24
C SER A 158 -2.45 19.44 16.49
N ILE A 159 -2.73 18.33 15.83
CA ILE A 159 -1.73 17.61 15.00
C ILE A 159 -1.20 18.49 13.85
N THR A 160 -1.97 19.50 13.43
CA THR A 160 -1.61 20.44 12.35
C THR A 160 -0.26 21.11 12.57
N TYR A 161 0.14 21.33 13.83
CA TYR A 161 1.38 22.04 14.18
C TYR A 161 2.51 21.09 14.63
N THR A 162 2.30 19.78 14.55
CA THR A 162 3.33 18.81 14.90
C THR A 162 4.45 18.78 13.86
N THR A 163 5.61 18.25 14.26
CA THR A 163 6.72 18.07 13.32
C THR A 163 6.44 16.87 12.42
N TRP A 164 6.69 17.02 11.12
CA TRP A 164 6.59 15.92 10.17
C TRP A 164 7.60 14.81 10.53
N PRO A 165 7.19 13.52 10.57
CA PRO A 165 8.07 12.44 10.98
C PRO A 165 9.15 12.17 9.93
N THR A 166 10.29 11.64 10.38
CA THR A 166 11.37 11.20 9.51
C THR A 166 11.37 9.68 9.36
N PHE A 167 12.03 9.17 8.30
CA PHE A 167 12.23 7.75 8.09
C PHE A 167 13.72 7.38 8.16
N ASP A 168 14.00 6.10 8.43
CA ASP A 168 15.34 5.53 8.41
C ASP A 168 15.46 4.56 7.23
N GLU A 169 16.36 4.85 6.30
CA GLU A 169 16.57 4.04 5.09
C GLU A 169 17.08 2.63 5.42
N SER A 170 17.79 2.46 6.54
CA SER A 170 18.27 1.14 6.99
C SER A 170 17.11 0.22 7.40
N LYS A 171 16.02 0.79 7.92
CA LYS A 171 14.82 0.06 8.34
C LYS A 171 13.89 -0.30 7.18
N ILE A 172 14.10 0.27 5.99
CA ILE A 172 13.34 -0.03 4.77
C ILE A 172 13.90 -1.24 4.03
N ARG A 173 15.23 -1.43 4.11
CA ARG A 173 15.92 -2.51 3.40
C ARG A 173 15.46 -3.86 3.92
N THR A 174 15.03 -4.71 3.01
CA THR A 174 14.82 -6.13 3.29
C THR A 174 16.14 -6.85 3.12
N GLU A 175 16.57 -7.65 4.10
CA GLU A 175 17.76 -8.49 3.97
C GLU A 175 17.60 -9.51 2.84
N THR A 176 16.38 -10.03 2.66
CA THR A 176 16.03 -10.98 1.59
C THR A 176 14.87 -10.49 0.74
N ILE A 177 14.93 -10.73 -0.55
CA ILE A 177 13.90 -10.38 -1.53
C ILE A 177 13.41 -11.62 -2.28
N GLU A 178 12.10 -11.66 -2.54
CA GLU A 178 11.52 -12.67 -3.42
C GLU A 178 11.68 -12.24 -4.88
N ILE A 179 12.33 -13.07 -5.69
CA ILE A 179 12.48 -12.87 -7.14
C ILE A 179 11.75 -13.95 -7.92
N ALA A 180 11.16 -13.56 -9.05
CA ALA A 180 10.53 -14.50 -9.97
C ALA A 180 11.58 -15.21 -10.84
N VAL A 181 11.51 -16.53 -10.94
CA VAL A 181 12.33 -17.32 -11.88
C VAL A 181 11.48 -17.76 -13.06
N GLN A 182 11.87 -17.31 -14.25
CA GLN A 182 11.20 -17.58 -15.50
C GLN A 182 12.06 -18.44 -16.43
N VAL A 183 11.40 -19.24 -17.26
CA VAL A 183 12.03 -19.93 -18.39
C VAL A 183 11.24 -19.60 -19.65
N ASN A 184 11.91 -19.00 -20.65
CA ASN A 184 11.27 -18.46 -21.85
C ASN A 184 10.06 -17.55 -21.53
N GLY A 185 10.21 -16.68 -20.52
CA GLY A 185 9.20 -15.71 -20.10
C GLY A 185 8.02 -16.27 -19.28
N LYS A 186 7.99 -17.58 -19.00
CA LYS A 186 6.95 -18.19 -18.16
C LYS A 186 7.47 -18.44 -16.74
N LEU A 187 6.71 -18.03 -15.72
CA LEU A 187 7.05 -18.26 -14.31
C LEU A 187 7.17 -19.77 -14.00
N ARG A 188 8.22 -20.14 -13.29
CA ARG A 188 8.52 -21.52 -12.88
C ARG A 188 8.80 -21.67 -11.39
N ALA A 189 9.37 -20.67 -10.75
CA ALA A 189 9.57 -20.67 -9.31
C ALA A 189 9.63 -19.22 -8.80
N THR A 190 9.54 -19.07 -7.49
CA THR A 190 10.04 -17.88 -6.79
C THR A 190 11.23 -18.29 -5.91
N LEU A 191 12.12 -17.35 -5.65
CA LEU A 191 13.31 -17.53 -4.83
C LEU A 191 13.44 -16.39 -3.85
N ASN A 192 13.71 -16.70 -2.59
CA ASN A 192 14.20 -15.70 -1.64
C ASN A 192 15.73 -15.68 -1.72
N VAL A 193 16.29 -14.53 -2.06
CA VAL A 193 17.73 -14.28 -2.15
C VAL A 193 18.08 -13.06 -1.32
N ASP A 194 19.33 -12.93 -0.88
CA ASP A 194 19.78 -11.69 -0.25
C ASP A 194 19.56 -10.50 -1.19
N ALA A 195 19.14 -9.37 -0.66
CA ALA A 195 18.85 -8.18 -1.46
C ALA A 195 20.09 -7.66 -2.20
N ASP A 196 21.27 -7.89 -1.62
CA ASP A 196 22.57 -7.53 -2.17
C ASP A 196 23.25 -8.72 -2.89
N ALA A 197 22.54 -9.83 -3.13
CA ALA A 197 23.10 -10.99 -3.80
C ALA A 197 23.59 -10.63 -5.22
N ALA A 198 24.80 -11.09 -5.56
CA ALA A 198 25.34 -10.89 -6.90
C ALA A 198 24.47 -11.59 -7.93
N ALA A 199 24.37 -11.01 -9.13
CA ALA A 199 23.56 -11.57 -10.22
C ALA A 199 23.93 -13.03 -10.54
N GLU A 200 25.21 -13.37 -10.40
CA GLU A 200 25.75 -14.71 -10.61
C GLU A 200 25.21 -15.73 -9.59
N ASP A 201 25.18 -15.36 -8.30
CA ASP A 201 24.65 -16.19 -7.21
C ASP A 201 23.15 -16.41 -7.37
N VAL A 202 22.44 -15.35 -7.76
CA VAL A 202 21.01 -15.37 -8.05
C VAL A 202 20.68 -16.32 -9.22
N VAL A 203 21.48 -16.29 -10.29
CA VAL A 203 21.33 -17.21 -11.42
C VAL A 203 21.67 -18.65 -11.02
N ALA A 204 22.71 -18.85 -10.22
CA ALA A 204 23.08 -20.18 -9.72
C ALA A 204 21.94 -20.79 -8.89
N ALA A 205 21.36 -20.01 -7.97
CA ALA A 205 20.18 -20.42 -7.19
C ALA A 205 18.96 -20.71 -8.08
N ALA A 206 18.71 -19.88 -9.10
CA ALA A 206 17.65 -20.09 -10.08
C ALA A 206 17.81 -21.41 -10.86
N LYS A 207 19.02 -21.75 -11.27
CA LYS A 207 19.32 -23.02 -11.93
C LYS A 207 19.21 -24.20 -10.97
N ALA A 208 19.53 -24.04 -9.69
CA ALA A 208 19.44 -25.12 -8.70
C ALA A 208 17.99 -25.49 -8.32
N GLN A 209 17.01 -24.63 -8.62
CA GLN A 209 15.61 -24.88 -8.27
C GLN A 209 15.04 -26.14 -8.94
N PRO A 210 14.49 -27.11 -8.17
CA PRO A 210 13.98 -28.38 -8.71
C PRO A 210 12.93 -28.21 -9.80
N ASN A 211 12.05 -27.21 -9.68
CA ASN A 211 11.04 -26.98 -10.71
C ASN A 211 11.62 -26.35 -11.97
N VAL A 212 12.65 -25.51 -11.85
CA VAL A 212 13.32 -24.86 -12.98
C VAL A 212 14.14 -25.87 -13.78
N GLN A 213 14.85 -26.77 -13.10
CA GLN A 213 15.62 -27.87 -13.70
C GLN A 213 14.80 -28.66 -14.73
N LYS A 214 13.54 -28.98 -14.44
CA LYS A 214 12.63 -29.67 -15.38
C LYS A 214 12.47 -28.98 -16.74
N PHE A 215 12.68 -27.67 -16.79
CA PHE A 215 12.50 -26.88 -18.02
C PHE A 215 13.80 -26.55 -18.73
N ILE A 216 14.94 -26.67 -18.05
CA ILE A 216 16.28 -26.36 -18.60
C ILE A 216 17.13 -27.62 -18.85
N ASP A 217 16.80 -28.75 -18.22
CA ASP A 217 17.54 -30.00 -18.39
C ASP A 217 17.55 -30.45 -19.86
N GLY A 218 18.72 -30.88 -20.33
CA GLY A 218 18.99 -31.23 -21.72
C GLY A 218 18.92 -30.07 -22.73
N LYS A 219 18.77 -28.81 -22.30
CA LYS A 219 18.71 -27.63 -23.19
C LYS A 219 19.89 -26.70 -22.99
N ALA A 220 20.34 -26.08 -24.08
CA ALA A 220 21.37 -25.05 -24.03
C ALA A 220 20.78 -23.70 -23.63
N ILE A 221 21.22 -23.14 -22.50
CA ILE A 221 20.84 -21.78 -22.09
C ILE A 221 21.54 -20.78 -23.03
N ARG A 222 20.74 -20.05 -23.81
CA ARG A 222 21.23 -19.06 -24.78
C ARG A 222 21.45 -17.68 -24.16
N LYS A 223 20.66 -17.33 -23.15
CA LYS A 223 20.73 -16.01 -22.50
C LYS A 223 20.19 -16.08 -21.08
N GLU A 224 20.87 -15.38 -20.19
CA GLU A 224 20.45 -15.17 -18.80
C GLU A 224 20.13 -13.69 -18.65
N ILE A 225 18.89 -13.40 -18.27
CA ILE A 225 18.42 -12.03 -18.08
C ILE A 225 18.11 -11.86 -16.60
N VAL A 226 18.92 -11.07 -15.92
CA VAL A 226 18.71 -10.70 -14.52
C VAL A 226 18.19 -9.28 -14.50
N VAL A 227 17.03 -9.08 -13.91
CA VAL A 227 16.54 -7.76 -13.49
C VAL A 227 16.73 -7.72 -11.98
N PRO A 228 17.70 -6.92 -11.48
CA PRO A 228 18.01 -6.83 -10.06
C PRO A 228 16.74 -6.64 -9.24
N SER A 229 16.67 -7.41 -8.16
CA SER A 229 15.57 -7.39 -7.20
C SER A 229 14.16 -7.64 -7.74
N ARG A 230 14.05 -8.26 -8.93
CA ARG A 230 12.74 -8.51 -9.56
C ARG A 230 12.62 -9.91 -10.15
N LEU A 231 13.52 -10.29 -11.08
CA LEU A 231 13.41 -11.58 -11.75
C LEU A 231 14.71 -12.07 -12.38
N VAL A 232 14.76 -13.38 -12.61
CA VAL A 232 15.70 -14.05 -13.52
C VAL A 232 14.89 -14.74 -14.61
N ASN A 233 15.26 -14.54 -15.87
CA ASN A 233 14.70 -15.28 -16.99
C ASN A 233 15.80 -16.05 -17.73
N LEU A 234 15.66 -17.38 -17.76
CA LEU A 234 16.54 -18.30 -18.47
C LEU A 234 15.95 -18.58 -19.86
N VAL A 235 16.66 -18.15 -20.90
CA VAL A 235 16.27 -18.38 -22.29
C VAL A 235 16.92 -19.67 -22.78
N VAL A 236 16.11 -20.69 -23.08
CA VAL A 236 16.52 -22.02 -23.56
C VAL A 236 15.92 -22.33 -24.93
#